data_AF-K3YND9-F1
#
_entry.id   AF-K3YND9-F1
#
_cell.length_a   1.000
_cell.length_b   1.000
_cell.length_c   1.000
_cell.angle_alpha   90.00
_cell.angle_beta   90.00
_cell.angle_gamma   90.00
#
_symmetry.space_group_name_H-M   'P 1'
#
loop_
_entity.id
_entity.type
_entity.pdbx_description
1 polymer ?
#
loop_
_entity_poly.entity_id
_entity_poly.type
_entity_poly.pdbx_seq_one_letter_code
_entity_poly.pdbx_strand_id
1 'polypeptide(L)'
;MIGELRADAVVGYFRGKSILITGSTGFLGKVLVEKILRVQPDVKKLFLLIRAADVESAKQRVETEVTGKEIFHVLREKHGNRFEDFIQEKVCPLAGDVVYKNLGLDNAKLTELSKEIDIIVNGAATTNFYERYDVAFDTNVMGAKHICKFAKRCNKLKMLLHVSTAYVAGEQEGILPEKPFLVGETLREGGDLDIESELNLIKEIRIDMETNCSPEKVEKRTMKELGLKRAREFGWPNTYVFTKAMGEMILGHLRGDLPVVIIRPSIITSILNEPLPGWMEGIRTIDSFIIGYAKQALSIFLVNLDLIMDVVPGDMVVNAMMVAMAAHSEEQAQRIFHLTSSLRNPAPYAVLAESGHRYFLHNPPRSGKNGEPVRLSRMRFFRTLPGFRAYMAVKFRLPLEILRLLNIAGCGAFSRRYHELSRKYRYVMHIAELYAPYALFKGCFDDTNTERLRAVMVNNQQDKSRGYDFGFDPKSIDWDDYFYRVHIPGVVKYLLD
;
A
#
# COMPACT_ATOMS: atom_id res chain seq x y z
N MET A 1 -8.07 14.61 26.73
CA MET A 1 -8.92 15.19 25.66
C MET A 1 -7.98 16.02 24.81
N ILE A 2 -7.82 15.68 23.53
CA ILE A 2 -6.95 16.44 22.63
C ILE A 2 -7.64 17.78 22.40
N GLY A 3 -6.96 18.89 22.71
CA GLY A 3 -7.48 20.24 22.43
C GLY A 3 -7.55 20.49 20.92
N GLU A 4 -8.21 21.57 20.52
CA GLU A 4 -8.24 21.99 19.11
C GLU A 4 -6.81 22.07 18.53
N LEU A 5 -6.61 21.44 17.37
CA LEU A 5 -5.35 21.40 16.64
C LEU A 5 -5.54 22.17 15.31
N ARG A 6 -4.79 23.25 15.16
CA ARG A 6 -4.84 24.09 13.97
C ARG A 6 -3.80 23.64 12.95
N ALA A 7 -4.04 23.92 11.67
CA ALA A 7 -3.14 23.52 10.59
C ALA A 7 -1.70 24.09 10.75
N ASP A 8 -1.56 25.31 11.27
CA ASP A 8 -0.28 25.93 11.58
C ASP A 8 0.47 25.24 12.74
N ALA A 9 -0.26 24.71 13.72
CA ALA A 9 0.31 23.89 14.79
C ALA A 9 0.84 22.55 14.27
N VAL A 10 0.11 21.90 13.34
CA VAL A 10 0.59 20.68 12.66
C VAL A 10 1.88 20.97 11.88
N VAL A 11 1.92 22.06 11.13
CA VAL A 11 3.13 22.51 10.40
C VAL A 11 4.26 22.81 11.39
N GLY A 12 3.97 23.57 12.44
CA GLY A 12 4.90 23.98 13.48
C GLY A 12 5.52 22.80 14.22
N TYR A 13 4.78 21.70 14.38
CA TYR A 13 5.28 20.47 14.98
C TYR A 13 6.52 19.93 14.26
N PHE A 14 6.60 20.00 12.93
CA PHE A 14 7.75 19.47 12.18
C PHE A 14 8.96 20.43 12.14
N ARG A 15 8.82 21.67 12.61
CA ARG A 15 9.92 22.66 12.62
C ARG A 15 11.08 22.16 13.47
N GLY A 16 12.28 22.23 12.91
CA GLY A 16 13.52 21.87 13.61
C GLY A 16 13.64 20.38 13.96
N LYS A 17 12.71 19.53 13.50
CA LYS A 17 12.74 18.08 13.77
C LYS A 17 13.52 17.32 12.73
N SER A 18 14.17 16.24 13.17
CA SER A 18 14.81 15.25 12.31
C SER A 18 13.95 13.99 12.20
N ILE A 19 13.65 13.56 10.98
CA ILE A 19 12.66 12.51 10.69
C ILE A 19 13.31 11.39 9.90
N LEU A 20 13.23 10.15 10.40
CA LEU A 20 13.61 8.96 9.64
C LEU A 20 12.39 8.40 8.91
N ILE A 21 12.49 8.24 7.59
CA ILE A 21 11.43 7.68 6.75
C ILE A 21 11.94 6.44 6.04
N THR A 22 11.25 5.31 6.24
CA THR A 22 11.44 4.09 5.46
C THR A 22 10.36 4.00 4.37
N GLY A 23 10.70 3.40 3.22
CA GLY A 23 9.75 3.27 2.11
C GLY A 23 9.49 4.59 1.36
N SER A 24 10.40 5.56 1.44
CA SER A 24 10.29 6.86 0.76
C SER A 24 10.28 6.78 -0.77
N THR A 25 10.80 5.69 -1.34
CA THR A 25 10.71 5.38 -2.79
C THR A 25 9.36 4.78 -3.19
N GLY A 26 8.48 4.46 -2.24
CA GLY A 26 7.09 4.09 -2.51
C GLY A 26 6.22 5.32 -2.83
N PHE A 27 5.02 5.13 -3.37
CA PHE A 27 4.10 6.24 -3.66
C PHE A 27 3.82 7.11 -2.44
N LEU A 28 3.28 6.51 -1.37
CA LEU A 28 2.87 7.26 -0.17
C LEU A 28 4.06 7.96 0.50
N GLY A 29 5.23 7.33 0.49
CA GLY A 29 6.48 7.90 1.01
C GLY A 29 6.89 9.18 0.28
N LYS A 30 6.77 9.22 -1.05
CA LYS A 30 7.05 10.43 -1.83
C LYS A 30 6.07 11.56 -1.54
N VAL A 31 4.77 11.25 -1.46
CA VAL A 31 3.74 12.24 -1.09
C VAL A 31 4.04 12.83 0.29
N LEU A 32 4.45 12.00 1.25
CA LEU A 32 4.82 12.47 2.59
C LEU A 32 6.07 13.35 2.58
N VAL A 33 7.13 12.93 1.89
CA VAL A 33 8.38 13.71 1.79
C VAL A 33 8.12 15.06 1.13
N GLU A 34 7.38 15.07 0.01
CA GLU A 34 6.99 16.30 -0.69
C GLU A 34 6.18 17.21 0.23
N LYS A 35 5.13 16.68 0.87
CA LYS A 35 4.23 17.46 1.73
C LYS A 35 4.99 18.09 2.89
N ILE A 36 5.84 17.34 3.59
CA ILE A 36 6.63 17.87 4.73
C ILE A 36 7.53 19.01 4.26
N LEU A 37 8.31 18.81 3.18
CA LEU A 37 9.22 19.84 2.67
C LEU A 37 8.48 21.09 2.17
N ARG A 38 7.30 20.90 1.55
CA ARG A 38 6.48 22.00 1.01
C ARG A 38 5.89 22.86 2.11
N VAL A 39 5.30 22.24 3.14
CA VAL A 39 4.57 22.95 4.19
C VAL A 39 5.46 23.38 5.36
N GLN A 40 6.60 22.70 5.60
CA GLN A 40 7.54 23.03 6.67
C GLN A 40 8.99 23.05 6.15
N PRO A 41 9.43 24.14 5.49
CA PRO A 41 10.80 24.27 5.00
C PRO A 41 11.84 24.36 6.12
N ASP A 42 11.45 24.66 7.37
CA ASP A 42 12.34 24.70 8.53
C ASP A 42 12.47 23.33 9.22
N VAL A 43 12.00 22.23 8.60
CA VAL A 43 12.36 20.88 9.05
C VAL A 43 13.88 20.74 9.06
N LYS A 44 14.44 20.09 10.08
CA LYS A 44 15.90 20.03 10.24
C LYS A 44 16.53 19.11 9.21
N LYS A 45 16.08 17.85 9.17
CA LYS A 45 16.57 16.85 8.22
C LYS A 45 15.57 15.70 8.05
N LEU A 46 15.37 15.26 6.81
CA LEU A 46 14.70 14.02 6.44
C LEU A 46 15.76 12.96 6.11
N PHE A 47 15.89 11.97 6.98
CA PHE A 47 16.73 10.80 6.75
C PHE A 47 15.91 9.75 6.00
N LEU A 48 16.30 9.44 4.77
CA LEU A 48 15.59 8.49 3.92
C LEU A 48 16.35 7.16 3.87
N LEU A 49 15.79 6.10 4.45
CA LEU A 49 16.41 4.77 4.39
C LEU A 49 16.12 4.12 3.04
N ILE A 50 17.17 3.93 2.24
CA ILE A 50 17.12 3.44 0.86
C ILE A 50 17.91 2.14 0.74
N ARG A 51 17.28 1.11 0.17
CA ARG A 51 17.96 -0.14 -0.18
C ARG A 51 18.97 0.10 -1.30
N ALA A 52 20.23 0.22 -0.97
CA ALA A 52 21.29 0.50 -1.94
C ALA A 52 22.59 -0.15 -1.50
N ALA A 53 23.50 -0.38 -2.45
CA ALA A 53 24.81 -0.98 -2.14
C ALA A 53 25.68 -0.04 -1.30
N ASP A 54 25.59 1.27 -1.56
CA ASP A 54 26.37 2.31 -0.92
C ASP A 54 25.61 3.65 -0.90
N VAL A 55 26.22 4.65 -0.26
CA VAL A 55 25.64 5.99 -0.07
C VAL A 55 25.41 6.72 -1.40
N GLU A 56 26.32 6.58 -2.38
CA GLU A 56 26.17 7.22 -3.68
C GLU A 56 24.99 6.64 -4.45
N SER A 57 24.84 5.32 -4.44
CA SER A 57 23.69 4.63 -5.00
C SER A 57 22.39 5.05 -4.30
N ALA A 58 22.41 5.20 -2.96
CA ALA A 58 21.25 5.71 -2.22
C ALA A 58 20.89 7.14 -2.63
N LYS A 59 21.88 8.01 -2.81
CA LYS A 59 21.71 9.39 -3.27
C LYS A 59 21.10 9.45 -4.66
N GLN A 60 21.65 8.70 -5.62
CA GLN A 60 21.13 8.60 -6.98
C GLN A 60 19.67 8.12 -6.99
N ARG A 61 19.33 7.12 -6.16
CA ARG A 61 17.94 6.66 -6.03
C ARG A 61 17.02 7.72 -5.44
N VAL A 62 17.46 8.50 -4.45
CA VAL A 62 16.66 9.63 -3.95
C VAL A 62 16.43 10.67 -5.05
N GLU A 63 17.47 11.04 -5.79
CA GLU A 63 17.36 12.01 -6.88
C GLU A 63 16.42 11.54 -7.99
N THR A 64 16.56 10.29 -8.44
CA THR A 64 15.80 9.76 -9.59
C THR A 64 14.42 9.24 -9.22
N GLU A 65 14.29 8.56 -8.09
CA GLU A 65 13.05 7.91 -7.69
C GLU A 65 12.21 8.80 -6.79
N VAL A 66 12.76 9.75 -6.03
CA VAL A 66 12.01 10.58 -5.07
C VAL A 66 11.88 12.00 -5.57
N THR A 67 12.92 12.82 -5.46
CA THR A 67 12.85 14.27 -5.67
C THR A 67 12.75 14.65 -7.15
N GLY A 68 13.21 13.79 -8.06
CA GLY A 68 13.07 13.95 -9.51
C GLY A 68 11.65 13.72 -10.04
N LYS A 69 10.70 13.25 -9.21
CA LYS A 69 9.33 12.98 -9.66
C LYS A 69 8.50 14.25 -9.84
N GLU A 70 7.51 14.19 -10.72
CA GLU A 70 6.62 15.33 -11.08
C GLU A 70 5.91 15.94 -9.86
N ILE A 71 5.59 15.14 -8.84
CA ILE A 71 4.95 15.63 -7.61
C ILE A 71 5.75 16.75 -6.93
N PHE A 72 7.09 16.78 -7.07
CA PHE A 72 7.96 17.84 -6.52
C PHE A 72 7.96 19.15 -7.34
N HIS A 73 7.09 19.31 -8.35
CA HIS A 73 7.08 20.51 -9.20
C HIS A 73 6.83 21.80 -8.41
N VAL A 74 5.92 21.80 -7.42
CA VAL A 74 5.66 22.97 -6.57
C VAL A 74 6.90 23.41 -5.81
N LEU A 75 7.68 22.46 -5.28
CA LEU A 75 8.95 22.74 -4.62
C LEU A 75 10.00 23.28 -5.61
N ARG A 76 10.08 22.70 -6.81
CA ARG A 76 11.00 23.21 -7.86
C ARG A 76 10.66 24.64 -8.26
N GLU A 77 9.39 24.93 -8.50
CA GLU A 77 8.93 26.28 -8.85
C GLU A 77 9.19 27.28 -7.73
N LYS A 78 8.93 26.89 -6.48
CA LYS A 78 9.15 27.73 -5.29
C LYS A 78 10.62 28.08 -5.05
N HIS A 79 11.52 27.11 -5.24
CA HIS A 79 12.95 27.28 -4.92
C HIS A 79 13.81 27.68 -6.13
N GLY A 80 13.31 27.51 -7.36
CA GLY A 80 14.01 27.85 -8.58
C GLY A 80 15.37 27.16 -8.66
N ASN A 81 16.42 27.94 -8.97
CA ASN A 81 17.80 27.47 -9.04
C ASN A 81 18.39 26.99 -7.70
N ARG A 82 17.70 27.20 -6.58
CA ARG A 82 18.12 26.71 -5.25
C ARG A 82 17.41 25.42 -4.83
N PHE A 83 16.65 24.80 -5.73
CA PHE A 83 15.92 23.56 -5.39
C PHE A 83 16.89 22.45 -4.99
N GLU A 84 17.95 22.23 -5.76
CA GLU A 84 18.96 21.21 -5.49
C GLU A 84 19.66 21.46 -4.15
N ASP A 85 20.07 22.71 -3.89
CA ASP A 85 20.68 23.11 -2.61
C ASP A 85 19.73 22.87 -1.43
N PHE A 86 18.46 23.23 -1.58
CA PHE A 86 17.44 22.98 -0.56
C PHE A 86 17.25 21.48 -0.30
N ILE A 87 17.17 20.65 -1.34
CA ILE A 87 17.07 19.20 -1.19
C ILE A 87 18.31 18.63 -0.49
N GLN A 88 19.52 19.05 -0.88
CA GLN A 88 20.76 18.60 -0.24
C GLN A 88 20.85 19.04 1.23
N GLU A 89 20.35 20.23 1.55
CA GLU A 89 20.27 20.72 2.93
C GLU A 89 19.28 19.89 3.76
N LYS A 90 18.10 19.56 3.22
CA LYS A 90 17.00 18.95 3.98
C LYS A 90 16.96 17.44 3.92
N VAL A 91 17.53 16.79 2.92
CA VAL A 91 17.38 15.34 2.69
C VAL A 91 18.74 14.65 2.84
N CYS A 92 18.79 13.60 3.66
CA CYS A 92 19.96 12.75 3.86
C CYS A 92 19.61 11.30 3.47
N PRO A 93 20.09 10.81 2.32
CA PRO A 93 19.98 9.40 1.95
C PRO A 93 20.80 8.51 2.90
N LEU A 94 20.21 7.41 3.36
CA LEU A 94 20.87 6.38 4.16
C LEU A 94 20.82 5.06 3.40
N ALA A 95 21.98 4.51 3.02
CA ALA A 95 22.07 3.19 2.41
C ALA A 95 21.84 2.11 3.47
N GLY A 96 20.67 1.48 3.46
CA GLY A 96 20.30 0.46 4.44
C GLY A 96 18.98 -0.23 4.14
N ASP A 97 18.64 -1.23 4.94
CA ASP A 97 17.44 -2.04 4.76
C ASP A 97 16.85 -2.45 6.11
N VAL A 98 15.53 -2.38 6.22
CA VAL A 98 14.77 -2.76 7.43
C VAL A 98 14.89 -4.25 7.75
N VAL A 99 15.18 -5.09 6.75
CA VAL A 99 15.33 -6.54 6.96
C VAL A 99 16.55 -6.88 7.83
N TYR A 100 17.56 -6.01 7.87
CA TYR A 100 18.75 -6.23 8.68
C TYR A 100 18.61 -5.66 10.07
N LYS A 101 19.23 -6.34 11.05
CA LYS A 101 19.47 -5.75 12.37
C LYS A 101 20.14 -4.40 12.17
N ASN A 102 19.85 -3.44 13.04
CA ASN A 102 20.52 -2.14 12.99
C ASN A 102 20.30 -1.41 11.63
N LEU A 103 19.24 -1.78 10.89
CA LEU A 103 18.88 -1.21 9.59
C LEU A 103 19.95 -1.37 8.50
N GLY A 104 20.92 -2.26 8.70
CA GLY A 104 22.08 -2.42 7.82
C GLY A 104 23.10 -1.27 7.92
N LEU A 105 22.96 -0.38 8.90
CA LEU A 105 23.84 0.75 9.13
C LEU A 105 24.97 0.38 10.09
N ASP A 106 26.13 1.04 9.95
CA ASP A 106 27.23 0.89 10.89
C ASP A 106 26.89 1.47 12.28
N ASN A 107 27.62 1.03 13.30
CA ASN A 107 27.35 1.41 14.68
C ASN A 107 27.58 2.90 14.96
N ALA A 108 28.51 3.55 14.26
CA ALA A 108 28.79 4.97 14.46
C ALA A 108 27.63 5.81 13.92
N LYS A 109 27.19 5.53 12.70
CA LYS A 109 26.03 6.17 12.07
C LYS A 109 24.75 5.95 12.88
N LEU A 110 24.53 4.75 13.39
CA LEU A 110 23.36 4.49 14.25
C LEU A 110 23.38 5.29 15.53
N THR A 111 24.55 5.45 16.15
CA THR A 111 24.69 6.21 17.40
C THR A 111 24.49 7.71 17.17
N GLU A 112 24.91 8.21 16.02
CA GLU A 112 24.61 9.57 15.56
C GLU A 112 23.10 9.77 15.39
N LEU A 113 22.47 8.92 14.56
CA LEU A 113 21.03 9.00 14.28
C LEU A 113 20.20 8.88 15.55
N SER A 114 20.54 7.98 16.48
CA SER A 114 19.76 7.80 17.71
C SER A 114 19.78 9.01 18.65
N LYS A 115 20.73 9.94 18.49
CA LYS A 115 20.78 11.21 19.25
C LYS A 115 20.04 12.35 18.56
N GLU A 116 19.70 12.17 17.28
CA GLU A 116 19.15 13.21 16.42
C GLU A 116 17.67 13.00 16.07
N ILE A 117 17.22 11.77 15.84
CA ILE A 117 15.87 11.49 15.34
C ILE A 117 14.78 11.84 16.37
N ASP A 118 13.83 12.69 15.95
CA ASP A 118 12.63 13.06 16.69
C ASP A 118 11.42 12.20 16.29
N ILE A 119 11.35 11.77 15.02
CA ILE A 119 10.20 11.05 14.47
C ILE A 119 10.69 9.91 13.57
N ILE A 120 10.05 8.74 13.67
CA ILE A 120 10.26 7.64 12.73
C ILE A 120 8.93 7.36 12.02
N VAL A 121 8.95 7.38 10.69
CA VAL A 121 7.86 6.90 9.84
C VAL A 121 8.28 5.59 9.18
N ASN A 122 7.68 4.49 9.62
CA ASN A 122 7.90 3.17 9.05
C ASN A 122 6.85 2.86 7.97
N GLY A 123 7.18 3.19 6.72
CA GLY A 123 6.37 2.91 5.53
C GLY A 123 6.91 1.80 4.63
N ALA A 124 8.09 1.24 4.93
CA ALA A 124 8.65 0.12 4.17
C ALA A 124 7.82 -1.15 4.37
N ALA A 125 7.38 -1.73 3.25
CA ALA A 125 6.65 -2.98 3.24
C ALA A 125 6.77 -3.66 1.87
N THR A 126 6.61 -4.97 1.84
CA THR A 126 6.24 -5.69 0.62
C THR A 126 4.73 -5.82 0.56
N THR A 127 4.11 -5.26 -0.47
CA THR A 127 2.65 -5.16 -0.63
C THR A 127 2.05 -6.19 -1.61
N ASN A 128 2.90 -7.06 -2.17
CA ASN A 128 2.49 -8.07 -3.14
C ASN A 128 1.77 -9.25 -2.44
N PHE A 129 0.52 -9.51 -2.83
CA PHE A 129 -0.31 -10.57 -2.24
C PHE A 129 0.25 -11.98 -2.48
N TYR A 130 1.09 -12.16 -3.51
CA TYR A 130 1.72 -13.43 -3.84
C TYR A 130 3.26 -13.32 -3.86
N GLU A 131 3.79 -12.66 -2.83
CA GLU A 131 5.22 -12.63 -2.53
C GLU A 131 5.69 -13.93 -1.86
N ARG A 132 6.99 -14.24 -1.99
CA ARG A 132 7.66 -15.25 -1.18
C ARG A 132 7.46 -14.95 0.31
N TYR A 133 7.15 -15.98 1.10
CA TYR A 133 6.86 -15.79 2.52
C TYR A 133 8.04 -15.23 3.30
N ASP A 134 9.25 -15.72 3.05
CA ASP A 134 10.48 -15.23 3.69
C ASP A 134 10.71 -13.73 3.46
N VAL A 135 10.59 -13.27 2.21
CA VAL A 135 10.74 -11.84 1.86
C VAL A 135 9.67 -10.97 2.54
N ALA A 136 8.41 -11.42 2.50
CA ALA A 136 7.31 -10.69 3.13
C ALA A 136 7.45 -10.65 4.65
N PHE A 137 7.87 -11.76 5.28
CA PHE A 137 8.09 -11.87 6.71
C PHE A 137 9.27 -10.99 7.15
N ASP A 138 10.42 -11.09 6.49
CA ASP A 138 11.60 -10.28 6.81
C ASP A 138 11.31 -8.78 6.70
N THR A 139 10.56 -8.36 5.69
CA THR A 139 10.24 -6.94 5.48
C THR A 139 9.16 -6.45 6.44
N ASN A 140 7.99 -7.11 6.48
CA ASN A 140 6.81 -6.58 7.16
C ASN A 140 6.81 -6.90 8.66
N VAL A 141 7.40 -8.03 9.07
CA VAL A 141 7.40 -8.52 10.45
C VAL A 141 8.73 -8.18 11.13
N MET A 142 9.84 -8.66 10.58
CA MET A 142 11.17 -8.41 11.16
C MET A 142 11.61 -6.96 10.96
N GLY A 143 11.24 -6.32 9.84
CA GLY A 143 11.47 -4.89 9.63
C GLY A 143 10.76 -4.03 10.68
N ALA A 144 9.52 -4.35 11.04
CA ALA A 144 8.80 -3.70 12.15
C ALA A 144 9.53 -3.90 13.49
N LYS A 145 10.01 -5.13 13.76
CA LYS A 145 10.84 -5.45 14.94
C LYS A 145 12.12 -4.61 15.00
N HIS A 146 12.87 -4.52 13.89
CA HIS A 146 14.14 -3.79 13.83
C HIS A 146 13.93 -2.29 14.00
N ILE A 147 12.91 -1.72 13.36
CA ILE A 147 12.55 -0.31 13.53
C ILE A 147 12.13 -0.02 14.97
N CYS A 148 11.28 -0.85 15.58
CA CYS A 148 10.89 -0.66 16.98
C CYS A 148 12.11 -0.72 17.93
N LYS A 149 13.06 -1.64 17.67
CA LYS A 149 14.29 -1.72 18.45
C LYS A 149 15.18 -0.48 18.28
N PHE A 150 15.31 0.04 17.07
CA PHE A 150 16.04 1.28 16.82
C PHE A 150 15.35 2.49 17.47
N ALA A 151 14.02 2.56 17.36
CA ALA A 151 13.20 3.60 17.97
C ALA A 151 13.45 3.70 19.49
N LYS A 152 13.51 2.56 20.19
CA LYS A 152 13.84 2.50 21.63
C LYS A 152 15.23 3.01 22.00
N ARG A 153 16.16 3.08 21.04
CA ARG A 153 17.50 3.66 21.26
C ARG A 153 17.52 5.18 21.06
N CYS A 154 16.44 5.75 20.52
CA CYS A 154 16.37 7.16 20.17
C CYS A 154 15.85 7.97 21.36
N ASN A 155 16.74 8.64 22.09
CA ASN A 155 16.41 9.30 23.36
C ASN A 155 15.49 10.52 23.21
N LYS A 156 15.42 11.11 22.01
CA LYS A 156 14.57 12.28 21.70
C LYS A 156 13.30 11.91 20.96
N LEU A 157 13.09 10.61 20.70
CA LEU A 157 12.00 10.17 19.85
C LEU A 157 10.65 10.55 20.47
N LYS A 158 9.88 11.30 19.70
CA LYS A 158 8.53 11.74 20.04
C LYS A 158 7.48 10.79 19.50
N MET A 159 7.74 10.14 18.37
CA MET A 159 6.72 9.35 17.70
C MET A 159 7.32 8.28 16.79
N LEU A 160 6.79 7.07 16.87
CA LEU A 160 6.91 6.04 15.83
C LEU A 160 5.57 5.86 15.13
N LEU A 161 5.48 6.33 13.88
CA LEU A 161 4.34 6.05 13.02
C LEU A 161 4.62 4.81 12.17
N HIS A 162 3.70 3.84 12.16
CA HIS A 162 3.76 2.65 11.32
C HIS A 162 2.59 2.63 10.33
N VAL A 163 2.88 2.47 9.04
CA VAL A 163 1.86 2.30 8.02
C VAL A 163 1.52 0.82 7.90
N SER A 164 0.28 0.47 8.21
CA SER A 164 -0.31 -0.85 8.05
C SER A 164 -1.34 -0.88 6.89
N THR A 165 -2.42 -1.63 7.02
CA THR A 165 -3.58 -1.64 6.09
C THR A 165 -4.84 -1.99 6.86
N ALA A 166 -5.99 -1.43 6.48
CA ALA A 166 -7.27 -1.77 7.08
C ALA A 166 -7.62 -3.27 6.88
N TYR A 167 -7.14 -3.87 5.79
CA TYR A 167 -7.38 -5.27 5.43
C TYR A 167 -6.63 -6.30 6.28
N VAL A 168 -5.91 -5.88 7.33
CA VAL A 168 -5.47 -6.80 8.39
C VAL A 168 -6.65 -7.49 9.09
N ALA A 169 -7.87 -6.97 8.93
CA ALA A 169 -9.11 -7.65 9.35
C ALA A 169 -9.50 -8.86 8.47
N GLY A 170 -8.77 -9.16 7.40
CA GLY A 170 -9.01 -10.32 6.53
C GLY A 170 -10.35 -10.25 5.80
N GLU A 171 -11.18 -11.27 5.98
CA GLU A 171 -12.47 -11.46 5.30
C GLU A 171 -13.68 -11.24 6.23
N GLN A 172 -13.47 -10.62 7.40
CA GLN A 172 -14.53 -10.37 8.37
C GLN A 172 -15.63 -9.47 7.79
N GLU A 173 -16.88 -9.77 8.12
CA GLU A 173 -18.06 -8.99 7.71
C GLU A 173 -18.54 -8.05 8.83
N GLY A 174 -19.33 -7.03 8.48
CA GLY A 174 -19.88 -6.09 9.45
C GLY A 174 -18.91 -4.96 9.83
N ILE A 175 -19.12 -4.35 10.99
CA ILE A 175 -18.32 -3.20 11.46
C ILE A 175 -17.01 -3.68 12.09
N LEU A 176 -15.88 -3.18 11.59
CA LEU A 176 -14.53 -3.61 11.96
C LEU A 176 -13.80 -2.52 12.78
N PRO A 177 -13.57 -2.70 14.09
CA PRO A 177 -13.09 -1.65 14.98
C PRO A 177 -11.61 -1.31 14.81
N GLU A 178 -11.23 -0.07 15.14
CA GLU A 178 -9.83 0.39 15.26
C GLU A 178 -9.15 -0.17 16.53
N LYS A 179 -9.08 -1.51 16.65
CA LYS A 179 -8.47 -2.21 17.79
C LYS A 179 -7.05 -2.74 17.49
N PRO A 180 -6.14 -2.76 18.47
CA PRO A 180 -4.86 -3.43 18.34
C PRO A 180 -5.03 -4.95 18.28
N PHE A 181 -4.07 -5.63 17.64
CA PHE A 181 -3.94 -7.08 17.77
C PHE A 181 -3.20 -7.44 19.05
N LEU A 182 -3.63 -8.52 19.70
CA LEU A 182 -2.86 -9.18 20.74
C LEU A 182 -1.83 -10.14 20.13
N VAL A 183 -0.75 -10.40 20.86
CA VAL A 183 0.21 -11.45 20.48
C VAL A 183 -0.51 -12.78 20.46
N GLY A 184 -0.34 -13.55 19.39
CA GLY A 184 -1.02 -14.82 19.19
C GLY A 184 -2.41 -14.72 18.57
N GLU A 185 -2.99 -13.51 18.44
CA GLU A 185 -4.35 -13.35 17.88
C GLU A 185 -4.41 -13.83 16.43
N THR A 186 -5.47 -14.58 16.10
CA THR A 186 -5.74 -15.04 14.74
C THR A 186 -7.16 -14.66 14.33
N LEU A 187 -7.46 -14.66 13.04
CA LEU A 187 -8.81 -14.40 12.55
C LEU A 187 -9.70 -15.65 12.56
N ARG A 188 -9.16 -16.81 12.92
CA ARG A 188 -9.92 -18.05 13.13
C ARG A 188 -10.09 -18.33 14.61
N GLU A 189 -11.25 -18.80 14.99
CA GLU A 189 -11.50 -19.20 16.37
C GLU A 189 -10.59 -20.36 16.79
N GLY A 190 -10.04 -20.28 18.00
CA GLY A 190 -9.17 -21.31 18.58
C GLY A 190 -7.76 -21.40 18.00
N GLY A 191 -7.36 -20.51 17.10
CA GLY A 191 -5.99 -20.42 16.61
C GLY A 191 -5.07 -19.67 17.57
N ASP A 192 -3.81 -20.11 17.66
CA ASP A 192 -2.72 -19.43 18.38
C ASP A 192 -1.53 -19.27 17.43
N LEU A 193 -1.17 -18.02 17.12
CA LEU A 193 -0.10 -17.68 16.19
C LEU A 193 1.19 -17.36 16.93
N ASP A 194 2.13 -18.32 16.95
CA ASP A 194 3.49 -18.06 17.39
C ASP A 194 4.36 -17.57 16.22
N ILE A 195 4.70 -16.28 16.26
CA ILE A 195 5.53 -15.61 15.26
C ILE A 195 6.97 -16.16 15.25
N GLU A 196 7.48 -16.66 16.38
CA GLU A 196 8.81 -17.27 16.44
C GLU A 196 8.83 -18.64 15.76
N SER A 197 7.78 -19.45 15.97
CA SER A 197 7.55 -20.68 15.21
C SER A 197 7.45 -20.45 13.70
N GLU A 198 6.77 -19.39 13.25
CA GLU A 198 6.73 -19.04 11.82
C GLU A 198 8.12 -18.71 11.26
N LEU A 199 8.93 -17.98 12.02
CA LEU A 199 10.31 -17.67 11.63
C LEU A 199 11.18 -18.93 11.54
N ASN A 200 11.01 -19.88 12.47
CA ASN A 200 11.75 -21.14 12.45
C ASN A 200 11.33 -22.01 11.27
N LEU A 201 10.03 -22.10 10.98
CA LEU A 201 9.50 -22.79 9.79
C LEU A 201 10.11 -22.26 8.49
N ILE A 202 10.18 -20.92 8.35
CA ILE A 202 10.80 -20.29 7.18
C ILE A 202 12.27 -20.70 7.05
N LYS A 203 13.03 -20.68 8.16
CA LYS A 203 14.46 -21.05 8.15
C LYS A 203 14.65 -22.52 7.81
N GLU A 204 13.87 -23.42 8.40
CA GLU A 204 13.96 -24.86 8.15
C GLU A 204 13.73 -25.18 6.66
N ILE A 205 12.67 -24.62 6.06
CA ILE A 205 12.37 -24.85 4.64
C ILE A 205 13.47 -24.26 3.75
N ARG A 206 14.06 -23.11 4.12
CA ARG A 206 15.20 -22.55 3.39
C ARG A 206 16.42 -23.46 3.44
N ILE A 207 16.79 -23.93 4.62
CA ILE A 207 17.93 -24.84 4.82
C ILE A 207 17.71 -26.14 4.04
N ASP A 208 16.51 -26.71 4.06
CA ASP A 208 16.17 -27.91 3.27
C ASP A 208 16.34 -27.66 1.76
N MET A 209 15.82 -26.54 1.25
CA MET A 209 15.93 -26.20 -0.17
C MET A 209 17.38 -25.96 -0.61
N GLU A 210 18.19 -25.29 0.23
CA GLU A 210 19.61 -25.05 0.01
C GLU A 210 20.40 -26.38 0.02
N THR A 211 20.11 -27.26 0.98
CA THR A 211 20.75 -28.59 1.10
C THR A 211 20.42 -29.48 -0.09
N ASN A 212 19.19 -29.40 -0.61
CA ASN A 212 18.74 -30.17 -1.77
C ASN A 212 19.11 -29.52 -3.12
N CYS A 213 19.90 -28.45 -3.14
CA CYS A 213 20.27 -27.70 -4.35
C CYS A 213 19.05 -27.36 -5.24
N SER A 214 17.94 -26.97 -4.60
CA SER A 214 16.68 -26.74 -5.30
C SER A 214 16.83 -25.61 -6.32
N PRO A 215 16.28 -25.75 -7.55
CA PRO A 215 16.31 -24.66 -8.52
C PRO A 215 15.62 -23.40 -7.97
N GLU A 216 16.18 -22.22 -8.21
CA GLU A 216 15.66 -20.92 -7.70
C GLU A 216 14.16 -20.72 -8.02
N LYS A 217 13.70 -21.21 -9.18
CA LYS A 217 12.29 -21.15 -9.57
C LYS A 217 11.37 -22.00 -8.68
N VAL A 218 11.86 -23.16 -8.23
CA VAL A 218 11.17 -24.04 -7.29
C VAL A 218 11.13 -23.37 -5.93
N GLU A 219 12.25 -22.85 -5.44
CA GLU A 219 12.35 -22.11 -4.17
C GLU A 219 11.35 -20.95 -4.10
N LYS A 220 11.36 -20.09 -5.12
CA LYS A 220 10.42 -18.96 -5.26
C LYS A 220 8.97 -19.41 -5.20
N ARG A 221 8.65 -20.54 -5.84
CA ARG A 221 7.28 -21.07 -5.89
C ARG A 221 6.87 -21.65 -4.53
N THR A 222 7.72 -22.47 -3.92
CA THR A 222 7.50 -23.08 -2.61
C THR A 222 7.24 -22.02 -1.55
N MET A 223 8.06 -20.97 -1.50
CA MET A 223 7.89 -19.88 -0.53
C MET A 223 6.61 -19.07 -0.73
N LYS A 224 6.15 -18.90 -1.97
CA LYS A 224 4.87 -18.24 -2.27
C LYS A 224 3.68 -19.09 -1.84
N GLU A 225 3.72 -20.38 -2.14
CA GLU A 225 2.68 -21.34 -1.77
C GLU A 225 2.61 -21.51 -0.23
N LEU A 226 3.76 -21.53 0.45
CA LEU A 226 3.86 -21.56 1.91
C LEU A 226 3.17 -20.33 2.53
N GLY A 227 3.50 -19.12 2.07
CA GLY A 227 2.92 -17.89 2.63
C GLY A 227 1.39 -17.85 2.48
N LEU A 228 0.86 -18.25 1.33
CA LEU A 228 -0.59 -18.36 1.14
C LEU A 228 -1.22 -19.42 2.04
N LYS A 229 -0.56 -20.56 2.21
CA LYS A 229 -1.03 -21.64 3.08
C LYS A 229 -1.12 -21.17 4.53
N ARG A 230 -0.04 -20.59 5.06
CA ARG A 230 0.03 -20.08 6.45
C ARG A 230 -0.97 -18.96 6.67
N ALA A 231 -1.06 -17.98 5.76
CA ALA A 231 -2.07 -16.91 5.86
C ALA A 231 -3.49 -17.47 6.03
N ARG A 232 -3.88 -18.40 5.14
CA ARG A 232 -5.22 -19.02 5.17
C ARG A 232 -5.43 -19.86 6.42
N GLU A 233 -4.41 -20.53 6.91
CA GLU A 233 -4.46 -21.34 8.12
C GLU A 233 -4.89 -20.51 9.34
N PHE A 234 -4.38 -19.27 9.44
CA PHE A 234 -4.71 -18.35 10.54
C PHE A 234 -5.84 -17.35 10.21
N GLY A 235 -6.50 -17.50 9.04
CA GLY A 235 -7.69 -16.74 8.67
C GLY A 235 -7.46 -15.49 7.82
N TRP A 236 -6.24 -15.24 7.36
CA TRP A 236 -5.94 -14.18 6.41
C TRP A 236 -5.99 -14.66 4.95
N PRO A 237 -6.48 -13.84 4.01
CA PRO A 237 -6.66 -14.27 2.62
C PRO A 237 -5.33 -14.46 1.86
N ASN A 238 -4.27 -13.76 2.26
CA ASN A 238 -2.97 -13.81 1.59
C ASN A 238 -1.80 -13.37 2.49
N THR A 239 -0.58 -13.61 2.00
CA THR A 239 0.69 -13.36 2.70
C THR A 239 0.88 -11.89 3.10
N TYR A 240 0.41 -10.94 2.30
CA TYR A 240 0.61 -9.51 2.59
C TYR A 240 -0.13 -9.09 3.86
N VAL A 241 -1.45 -9.28 3.90
CA VAL A 241 -2.23 -8.84 5.08
C VAL A 241 -1.86 -9.65 6.33
N PHE A 242 -1.50 -10.92 6.16
CA PHE A 242 -1.02 -11.76 7.25
C PHE A 242 0.27 -11.22 7.87
N THR A 243 1.27 -10.92 7.05
CA THR A 243 2.55 -10.37 7.55
C THR A 243 2.42 -8.94 8.07
N LYS A 244 1.47 -8.15 7.57
CA LYS A 244 1.13 -6.84 8.17
C LYS A 244 0.51 -6.98 9.56
N ALA A 245 -0.42 -7.92 9.75
CA ALA A 245 -0.99 -8.21 11.06
C ALA A 245 0.09 -8.66 12.07
N MET A 246 0.98 -9.59 11.67
CA MET A 246 2.12 -9.99 12.51
C MET A 246 3.07 -8.81 12.84
N GLY A 247 3.30 -7.92 11.88
CA GLY A 247 4.07 -6.69 12.11
C GLY A 247 3.44 -5.78 13.16
N GLU A 248 2.11 -5.64 13.16
CA GLU A 248 1.39 -4.91 14.21
C GLU A 248 1.48 -5.58 15.58
N MET A 249 1.35 -6.92 15.64
CA MET A 249 1.47 -7.68 16.90
C MET A 249 2.86 -7.52 17.52
N ILE A 250 3.91 -7.65 16.70
CA ILE A 250 5.29 -7.40 17.14
C ILE A 250 5.44 -5.98 17.68
N LEU A 251 4.93 -5.00 16.94
CA LEU A 251 5.06 -3.60 17.33
C LEU A 251 4.32 -3.31 18.64
N GLY A 252 3.08 -3.81 18.79
CA GLY A 252 2.28 -3.69 20.00
C GLY A 252 2.94 -4.35 21.21
N HIS A 253 3.55 -5.52 21.01
CA HIS A 253 4.28 -6.24 22.05
C HIS A 253 5.58 -5.54 22.46
N LEU A 254 6.36 -5.07 21.48
CA LEU A 254 7.70 -4.56 21.72
C LEU A 254 7.76 -3.08 22.06
N ARG A 255 6.71 -2.28 21.81
CA ARG A 255 6.80 -0.81 21.98
C ARG A 255 7.13 -0.37 23.41
N GLY A 256 6.67 -1.08 24.44
CA GLY A 256 6.71 -0.57 25.82
C GLY A 256 6.05 0.81 25.91
N ASP A 257 6.74 1.79 26.48
CA ASP A 257 6.23 3.17 26.65
C ASP A 257 6.39 4.05 25.40
N LEU A 258 6.91 3.50 24.30
CA LEU A 258 7.07 4.24 23.05
C LEU A 258 5.70 4.71 22.52
N PRO A 259 5.53 6.01 22.21
CA PRO A 259 4.39 6.52 21.46
C PRO A 259 4.34 5.89 20.07
N VAL A 260 3.24 5.18 19.76
CA VAL A 260 3.06 4.50 18.48
C VAL A 260 1.73 4.88 17.86
N VAL A 261 1.78 5.35 16.62
CA VAL A 261 0.60 5.53 15.76
C VAL A 261 0.65 4.47 14.66
N ILE A 262 -0.43 3.70 14.52
CA ILE A 262 -0.62 2.78 13.39
C ILE A 262 -1.67 3.38 12.46
N ILE A 263 -1.27 3.64 11.22
CA ILE A 263 -2.16 4.10 10.16
C ILE A 263 -2.55 2.91 9.30
N ARG A 264 -3.84 2.60 9.23
CA ARG A 264 -4.41 1.50 8.46
C ARG A 264 -5.23 2.07 7.30
N PRO A 265 -4.61 2.40 6.16
CA PRO A 265 -5.34 2.82 4.98
C PRO A 265 -6.05 1.64 4.31
N SER A 266 -7.16 1.91 3.64
CA SER A 266 -7.75 0.99 2.65
C SER A 266 -7.00 1.07 1.31
N ILE A 267 -7.67 0.86 0.18
CA ILE A 267 -7.03 0.94 -1.13
C ILE A 267 -6.67 2.41 -1.40
N ILE A 268 -5.38 2.72 -1.29
CA ILE A 268 -4.89 4.05 -1.59
C ILE A 268 -5.01 4.28 -3.11
N THR A 269 -5.63 5.37 -3.53
CA THR A 269 -5.78 5.76 -4.94
C THR A 269 -4.81 6.89 -5.31
N SER A 270 -5.02 7.58 -6.43
CA SER A 270 -4.27 8.79 -6.78
C SER A 270 -4.46 9.89 -5.73
N ILE A 271 -3.67 10.95 -5.84
CA ILE A 271 -3.90 12.18 -5.08
C ILE A 271 -5.20 12.84 -5.55
N LEU A 272 -6.01 13.34 -4.61
CA LEU A 272 -7.22 14.09 -4.91
C LEU A 272 -6.92 15.56 -5.20
N ASN A 273 -6.21 16.23 -4.29
CA ASN A 273 -6.05 17.69 -4.30
C ASN A 273 -4.58 18.13 -4.44
N GLU A 274 -3.71 17.77 -3.50
CA GLU A 274 -2.39 18.39 -3.39
C GLU A 274 -1.21 17.41 -3.47
N PRO A 275 -0.07 17.81 -4.06
CA PRO A 275 0.13 19.04 -4.84
C PRO A 275 -0.30 18.87 -6.32
N LEU A 276 -0.62 17.64 -6.73
CA LEU A 276 -0.84 17.28 -8.13
C LEU A 276 -2.00 16.27 -8.24
N PRO A 277 -3.24 16.73 -8.48
CA PRO A 277 -4.40 15.86 -8.65
C PRO A 277 -4.15 14.77 -9.70
N GLY A 278 -4.57 13.54 -9.39
CA GLY A 278 -4.42 12.39 -10.27
C GLY A 278 -3.01 11.79 -10.28
N TRP A 279 -2.03 12.41 -9.62
CA TRP A 279 -0.69 11.84 -9.53
C TRP A 279 -0.69 10.51 -8.76
N MET A 280 -0.03 9.52 -9.35
CA MET A 280 0.10 8.18 -8.79
C MET A 280 1.32 7.47 -9.33
N GLU A 281 1.80 6.49 -8.56
CA GLU A 281 2.83 5.55 -8.99
C GLU A 281 2.48 4.14 -8.52
N GLY A 282 2.89 3.18 -9.35
CA GLY A 282 2.63 1.77 -9.16
C GLY A 282 1.18 1.38 -9.50
N ILE A 283 1.02 0.21 -10.13
CA ILE A 283 -0.29 -0.37 -10.41
C ILE A 283 -0.82 -0.99 -9.12
N ARG A 284 -2.00 -0.56 -8.67
CA ARG A 284 -2.75 -1.15 -7.55
C ARG A 284 -3.92 -1.96 -8.07
N THR A 285 -4.67 -2.55 -7.14
CA THR A 285 -5.75 -3.50 -7.43
C THR A 285 -6.78 -2.91 -8.40
N ILE A 286 -7.27 -1.69 -8.13
CA ILE A 286 -8.33 -1.09 -8.94
C ILE A 286 -7.80 -0.58 -10.30
N ASP A 287 -6.56 -0.10 -10.33
CA ASP A 287 -5.88 0.39 -11.53
C ASP A 287 -5.71 -0.73 -12.56
N SER A 288 -5.45 -1.96 -12.09
CA SER A 288 -5.35 -3.14 -12.96
C SER A 288 -6.65 -3.40 -13.73
N PHE A 289 -7.82 -3.09 -13.14
CA PHE A 289 -9.11 -3.20 -13.81
C PHE A 289 -9.29 -2.12 -14.86
N ILE A 290 -8.94 -0.87 -14.53
CA ILE A 290 -9.01 0.26 -15.46
C ILE A 290 -8.10 0.01 -16.67
N ILE A 291 -6.84 -0.38 -16.45
CA ILE A 291 -5.86 -0.68 -17.50
C ILE A 291 -6.32 -1.89 -18.32
N GLY A 292 -6.76 -2.97 -17.67
CA GLY A 292 -7.21 -4.17 -18.37
C GLY A 292 -8.46 -3.93 -19.22
N TYR A 293 -9.34 -3.03 -18.78
CA TYR A 293 -10.50 -2.58 -19.56
C TYR A 293 -10.07 -1.74 -20.76
N ALA A 294 -9.22 -0.72 -20.56
CA ALA A 294 -8.70 0.12 -21.64
C ALA A 294 -7.93 -0.69 -22.71
N LYS A 295 -7.13 -1.67 -22.29
CA LYS A 295 -6.37 -2.56 -23.19
C LYS A 295 -7.23 -3.68 -23.79
N GLN A 296 -8.53 -3.77 -23.46
CA GLN A 296 -9.45 -4.86 -23.84
C GLN A 296 -8.96 -6.27 -23.44
N ALA A 297 -8.01 -6.34 -22.51
CA ALA A 297 -7.52 -7.60 -21.98
C ALA A 297 -8.52 -8.24 -21.01
N LEU A 298 -9.44 -7.45 -20.46
CA LEU A 298 -10.48 -7.89 -19.53
C LEU A 298 -11.87 -7.61 -20.10
N SER A 299 -12.64 -8.67 -20.35
CA SER A 299 -14.06 -8.60 -20.77
C SER A 299 -15.03 -9.11 -19.70
N ILE A 300 -14.50 -9.76 -18.66
CA ILE A 300 -15.24 -10.38 -17.57
C ILE A 300 -14.53 -10.08 -16.25
N PHE A 301 -15.29 -9.86 -15.18
CA PHE A 301 -14.70 -9.59 -13.88
C PHE A 301 -15.55 -10.12 -12.71
N LEU A 302 -14.88 -10.59 -11.65
CA LEU A 302 -15.50 -11.04 -10.41
C LEU A 302 -15.59 -9.87 -9.45
N VAL A 303 -16.79 -9.32 -9.29
CA VAL A 303 -17.10 -8.24 -8.35
C VAL A 303 -18.60 -8.16 -8.17
N ASN A 304 -19.03 -7.80 -6.97
CA ASN A 304 -20.40 -7.36 -6.77
C ASN A 304 -20.44 -5.83 -6.80
N LEU A 305 -21.09 -5.27 -7.83
CA LEU A 305 -21.16 -3.82 -8.05
C LEU A 305 -21.85 -3.06 -6.91
N ASP A 306 -22.69 -3.77 -6.14
CA ASP A 306 -23.43 -3.22 -5.01
C ASP A 306 -22.57 -3.15 -3.72
N LEU A 307 -21.39 -3.80 -3.71
CA LEU A 307 -20.47 -3.75 -2.57
C LEU A 307 -19.56 -2.52 -2.62
N ILE A 308 -19.06 -2.18 -1.43
CA ILE A 308 -18.19 -1.02 -1.22
C ILE A 308 -16.76 -1.38 -1.63
N MET A 309 -16.22 -0.59 -2.54
CA MET A 309 -14.81 -0.54 -2.85
C MET A 309 -14.15 0.45 -1.89
N ASP A 310 -13.65 -0.03 -0.75
CA ASP A 310 -13.05 0.89 0.22
C ASP A 310 -11.74 1.49 -0.31
N VAL A 311 -11.80 2.78 -0.62
CA VAL A 311 -10.70 3.56 -1.20
C VAL A 311 -10.46 4.84 -0.42
N VAL A 312 -9.22 5.32 -0.48
CA VAL A 312 -8.80 6.60 0.11
C VAL A 312 -7.78 7.30 -0.80
N PRO A 313 -7.87 8.61 -1.07
CA PRO A 313 -6.83 9.34 -1.80
C PRO A 313 -5.49 9.41 -1.06
N GLY A 314 -4.38 9.42 -1.79
CA GLY A 314 -3.03 9.37 -1.21
C GLY A 314 -2.66 10.58 -0.35
N ASP A 315 -3.11 11.77 -0.74
CA ASP A 315 -2.91 13.02 0.00
C ASP A 315 -3.72 13.06 1.30
N MET A 316 -4.94 12.51 1.32
CA MET A 316 -5.70 12.35 2.56
C MET A 316 -4.98 11.44 3.57
N VAL A 317 -4.35 10.36 3.09
CA VAL A 317 -3.55 9.48 3.94
C VAL A 317 -2.38 10.25 4.56
N VAL A 318 -1.65 11.02 3.76
CA VAL A 318 -0.51 11.84 4.25
C VAL A 318 -0.97 12.92 5.22
N ASN A 319 -2.08 13.60 4.94
CA ASN A 319 -2.63 14.61 5.82
C ASN A 319 -2.96 14.01 7.19
N ALA A 320 -3.66 12.89 7.22
CA ALA A 320 -3.98 12.18 8.45
C ALA A 320 -2.71 11.70 9.19
N MET A 321 -1.69 11.21 8.48
CA MET A 321 -0.40 10.83 9.08
C MET A 321 0.24 12.02 9.82
N MET A 322 0.30 13.19 9.17
CA MET A 322 0.91 14.38 9.76
C MET A 322 0.13 14.89 10.97
N VAL A 323 -1.20 14.91 10.87
CA VAL A 323 -2.09 15.30 11.97
C VAL A 323 -1.99 14.31 13.13
N ALA A 324 -1.98 13.01 12.88
CA ALA A 324 -1.86 11.99 13.91
C ALA A 324 -0.52 12.08 14.66
N MET A 325 0.59 12.33 13.94
CA MET A 325 1.90 12.54 14.59
C MET A 325 1.88 13.77 15.49
N ALA A 326 1.34 14.90 15.03
CA ALA A 326 1.28 16.12 15.81
C ALA A 326 0.33 16.01 17.02
N ALA A 327 -0.81 15.32 16.87
CA ALA A 327 -1.82 15.20 17.93
C ALA A 327 -1.42 14.24 19.06
N HIS A 328 -0.59 13.23 18.77
CA HIS A 328 -0.30 12.13 19.72
C HIS A 328 1.17 12.02 20.14
N SER A 329 2.03 12.97 19.78
CA SER A 329 3.48 12.92 20.08
C SER A 329 3.85 12.91 21.56
N GLU A 330 2.93 13.33 22.43
CA GLU A 330 3.15 13.38 23.87
C GLU A 330 2.39 12.28 24.63
N GLU A 331 1.66 11.41 23.91
CA GLU A 331 0.94 10.27 24.50
C GLU A 331 1.81 9.01 24.45
N GLN A 332 2.11 8.40 25.60
CA GLN A 332 2.78 7.09 25.70
C GLN A 332 1.83 5.92 25.37
N ALA A 333 1.06 6.06 24.31
CA ALA A 333 -0.02 5.16 23.93
C ALA A 333 0.18 4.61 22.51
N GLN A 334 -0.51 3.50 22.24
CA GLN A 334 -0.74 3.02 20.89
C GLN A 334 -2.08 3.59 20.40
N ARG A 335 -2.07 4.24 19.23
CA ARG A 335 -3.27 4.72 18.54
C ARG A 335 -3.36 4.10 17.17
N ILE A 336 -4.58 3.74 16.76
CA ILE A 336 -4.84 3.11 15.47
C ILE A 336 -5.92 3.91 14.76
N PHE A 337 -5.65 4.20 13.48
CA PHE A 337 -6.52 4.99 12.62
C PHE A 337 -6.82 4.24 11.33
N HIS A 338 -8.09 3.92 11.08
CA HIS A 338 -8.60 3.44 9.81
C HIS A 338 -8.82 4.63 8.87
N LEU A 339 -7.95 4.76 7.87
CA LEU A 339 -8.10 5.76 6.82
C LEU A 339 -8.85 5.13 5.66
N THR A 340 -10.18 5.17 5.78
CA THR A 340 -11.11 4.40 4.96
C THR A 340 -12.33 5.26 4.60
N SER A 341 -13.12 4.81 3.63
CA SER A 341 -14.33 5.50 3.19
C SER A 341 -15.63 4.76 3.52
N SER A 342 -15.58 3.45 3.77
CA SER A 342 -16.79 2.60 3.84
C SER A 342 -17.85 3.06 4.83
N LEU A 343 -17.48 3.52 6.03
CA LEU A 343 -18.47 3.91 7.04
C LEU A 343 -19.11 5.28 6.76
N ARG A 344 -18.33 6.23 6.25
CA ARG A 344 -18.72 7.65 6.20
C ARG A 344 -19.13 8.15 4.82
N ASN A 345 -18.47 7.67 3.78
CA ASN A 345 -18.76 8.03 2.39
C ASN A 345 -18.47 6.81 1.48
N PRO A 346 -19.30 5.75 1.56
CA PRO A 346 -19.05 4.50 0.85
C PRO A 346 -18.97 4.73 -0.67
N ALA A 347 -17.99 4.09 -1.32
CA ALA A 347 -17.83 4.09 -2.77
C ALA A 347 -18.23 2.71 -3.35
N PRO A 348 -19.44 2.54 -3.90
CA PRO A 348 -19.80 1.28 -4.56
C PRO A 348 -18.95 1.02 -5.80
N TYR A 349 -18.64 -0.25 -6.07
CA TYR A 349 -17.95 -0.65 -7.31
C TYR A 349 -18.69 -0.20 -8.58
N ALA A 350 -20.02 -0.05 -8.52
CA ALA A 350 -20.83 0.51 -9.60
C ALA A 350 -20.33 1.89 -10.07
N VAL A 351 -19.96 2.78 -9.13
CA VAL A 351 -19.52 4.15 -9.45
C VAL A 351 -18.24 4.13 -10.28
N LEU A 352 -17.27 3.28 -9.91
CA LEU A 352 -16.03 3.12 -10.67
C LEU A 352 -16.31 2.53 -12.06
N ALA A 353 -17.15 1.49 -12.15
CA ALA A 353 -17.48 0.82 -13.41
C ALA A 353 -18.18 1.77 -14.39
N GLU A 354 -19.13 2.57 -13.91
CA GLU A 354 -19.86 3.55 -14.72
C GLU A 354 -18.98 4.72 -15.12
N SER A 355 -18.19 5.27 -14.20
CA SER A 355 -17.20 6.32 -14.47
C SER A 355 -16.19 5.87 -15.52
N GLY A 356 -15.64 4.66 -15.38
CA GLY A 356 -14.71 4.06 -16.34
C GLY A 356 -15.33 3.90 -17.72
N HIS A 357 -16.55 3.37 -17.80
CA HIS A 357 -17.24 3.21 -19.08
C HIS A 357 -17.52 4.56 -19.75
N ARG A 358 -18.01 5.57 -19.01
CA ARG A 358 -18.24 6.92 -19.53
C ARG A 358 -16.93 7.56 -19.98
N TYR A 359 -15.87 7.47 -19.17
CA TYR A 359 -14.58 8.07 -19.49
C TYR A 359 -14.01 7.53 -20.80
N PHE A 360 -13.98 6.20 -20.98
CA PHE A 360 -13.45 5.60 -22.21
C PHE A 360 -14.40 5.68 -23.40
N LEU A 361 -15.69 5.94 -23.20
CA LEU A 361 -16.59 6.31 -24.29
C LEU A 361 -16.24 7.70 -24.86
N HIS A 362 -15.92 8.66 -23.99
CA HIS A 362 -15.51 10.01 -24.38
C HIS A 362 -14.04 10.09 -24.81
N ASN A 363 -13.19 9.22 -24.26
CA ASN A 363 -11.75 9.16 -24.50
C ASN A 363 -11.36 7.73 -24.93
N PRO A 364 -11.72 7.31 -26.14
CA PRO A 364 -11.49 5.93 -26.59
C PRO A 364 -9.98 5.61 -26.59
N PRO A 365 -9.55 4.48 -25.98
CA PRO A 365 -8.16 4.05 -26.04
C PRO A 365 -7.74 3.85 -27.50
N ARG A 366 -6.49 4.20 -27.81
CA ARG A 366 -5.92 4.02 -29.14
C ARG A 366 -5.19 2.68 -29.22
N SER A 367 -5.40 1.93 -30.30
CA SER A 367 -4.74 0.64 -30.52
C SER A 367 -4.49 0.38 -32.01
N GLY A 368 -3.61 -0.57 -32.31
CA GLY A 368 -3.16 -0.87 -33.67
C GLY A 368 -2.03 0.04 -34.16
N LYS A 369 -1.48 -0.29 -35.34
CA LYS A 369 -0.29 0.38 -35.90
C LYS A 369 -0.51 1.87 -36.21
N ASN A 370 -1.75 2.27 -36.44
CA ASN A 370 -2.12 3.63 -36.82
C ASN A 370 -2.74 4.44 -35.66
N GLY A 371 -2.84 3.85 -34.46
CA GLY A 371 -3.41 4.51 -33.30
C GLY A 371 -4.92 4.76 -33.39
N GLU A 372 -5.65 3.85 -34.04
CA GLU A 372 -7.10 4.00 -34.23
C GLU A 372 -7.85 3.91 -32.90
N PRO A 373 -8.93 4.69 -32.71
CA PRO A 373 -9.75 4.64 -31.51
C PRO A 373 -10.49 3.30 -31.44
N VAL A 374 -10.41 2.63 -30.29
CA VAL A 374 -11.12 1.38 -30.06
C VAL A 374 -12.42 1.62 -29.32
N ARG A 375 -13.51 1.10 -29.89
CA ARG A 375 -14.81 1.05 -29.23
C ARG A 375 -14.83 -0.05 -28.17
N LEU A 376 -14.87 0.34 -26.90
CA LEU A 376 -14.99 -0.61 -25.78
C LEU A 376 -16.45 -1.06 -25.60
N SER A 377 -16.66 -2.37 -25.44
CA SER A 377 -17.93 -2.94 -24.99
C SER A 377 -18.07 -2.80 -23.48
N ARG A 378 -19.30 -2.86 -22.95
CA ARG A 378 -19.49 -2.99 -21.49
C ARG A 378 -18.90 -4.31 -20.98
N MET A 379 -18.24 -4.26 -19.82
CA MET A 379 -17.74 -5.47 -19.15
C MET A 379 -18.89 -6.29 -18.57
N ARG A 380 -18.68 -7.61 -18.49
CA ARG A 380 -19.59 -8.51 -17.79
C ARG A 380 -19.07 -8.78 -16.37
N PHE A 381 -19.91 -8.53 -15.38
CA PHE A 381 -19.58 -8.73 -13.96
C PHE A 381 -20.23 -9.99 -13.39
N PHE A 382 -19.53 -10.67 -12.48
CA PHE A 382 -20.01 -11.83 -11.73
C PHE A 382 -20.04 -11.49 -10.24
N ARG A 383 -21.23 -11.55 -9.63
CA ARG A 383 -21.44 -11.18 -8.23
C ARG A 383 -20.90 -12.21 -7.22
N THR A 384 -20.63 -13.44 -7.65
CA THR A 384 -20.21 -14.53 -6.76
C THR A 384 -19.10 -15.36 -7.40
N LEU A 385 -18.17 -15.85 -6.56
CA LEU A 385 -17.08 -16.71 -7.01
C LEU A 385 -17.57 -18.04 -7.62
N PRO A 386 -18.59 -18.73 -7.07
CA PRO A 386 -19.17 -19.92 -7.71
C PRO A 386 -19.74 -19.64 -9.10
N GLY A 387 -20.47 -18.52 -9.28
CA GLY A 387 -21.01 -18.14 -10.59
C GLY A 387 -19.92 -17.83 -11.61
N PHE A 388 -18.86 -17.13 -11.19
CA PHE A 388 -17.68 -16.90 -12.01
C PHE A 388 -16.98 -18.23 -12.39
N ARG A 389 -16.76 -19.13 -11.43
CA ARG A 389 -16.16 -20.45 -11.66
C ARG A 389 -16.98 -21.29 -12.64
N ALA A 390 -18.31 -21.32 -12.51
CA ALA A 390 -19.18 -22.05 -13.42
C ALA A 390 -19.06 -21.52 -14.86
N TYR A 391 -19.09 -20.21 -15.04
CA TYR A 391 -18.90 -19.60 -16.35
C TYR A 391 -17.50 -19.88 -16.93
N MET A 392 -16.45 -19.75 -16.12
CA MET A 392 -15.08 -20.03 -16.54
C MET A 392 -14.91 -21.51 -16.92
N ALA A 393 -15.57 -22.41 -16.21
CA ALA A 393 -15.57 -23.83 -16.51
C ALA A 393 -16.22 -24.11 -17.87
N VAL A 394 -17.43 -23.59 -18.11
CA VAL A 394 -18.17 -23.83 -19.35
C VAL A 394 -17.49 -23.17 -20.55
N LYS A 395 -17.12 -21.90 -20.44
CA LYS A 395 -16.62 -21.12 -21.58
C LYS A 395 -15.16 -21.42 -21.93
N PHE A 396 -14.32 -21.78 -20.95
CA PHE A 396 -12.88 -21.92 -21.17
C PHE A 396 -12.33 -23.29 -20.78
N ARG A 397 -12.71 -23.85 -19.62
CA ARG A 397 -12.17 -25.15 -19.16
C ARG A 397 -12.64 -26.31 -20.04
N LEU A 398 -13.94 -26.41 -20.34
CA LEU A 398 -14.47 -27.50 -21.17
C LEU A 398 -13.85 -27.50 -22.58
N PRO A 399 -13.80 -26.38 -23.34
CA PRO A 399 -13.07 -26.34 -24.61
C PRO A 399 -11.58 -26.66 -24.48
N LEU A 400 -10.95 -26.28 -23.36
CA LEU A 400 -9.55 -26.59 -23.10
C LEU A 400 -9.31 -28.09 -22.86
N GLU A 401 -10.21 -28.79 -22.17
CA GLU A 401 -10.15 -30.25 -22.03
C GLU A 401 -10.41 -30.96 -23.36
N ILE A 402 -11.33 -30.46 -24.19
CA ILE A 402 -11.52 -30.96 -25.56
C ILE A 402 -10.21 -30.79 -26.36
N LEU A 403 -9.59 -29.61 -26.30
CA LEU A 403 -8.31 -29.35 -26.96
C LEU A 403 -7.19 -30.25 -26.43
N ARG A 404 -7.21 -30.59 -25.13
CA ARG A 404 -6.27 -31.56 -24.54
C ARG A 404 -6.43 -32.94 -25.14
N LEU A 405 -7.67 -33.43 -25.27
CA LEU A 405 -7.96 -34.73 -25.89
C LEU A 405 -7.55 -34.75 -27.36
N LEU A 406 -7.88 -33.69 -28.12
CA LEU A 406 -7.43 -33.54 -29.50
C LEU A 406 -5.90 -33.49 -29.63
N ASN A 407 -5.22 -32.85 -28.68
CA ASN A 407 -3.77 -32.83 -28.63
C ASN A 407 -3.16 -34.23 -28.41
N ILE A 408 -3.78 -35.04 -27.54
CA ILE A 408 -3.34 -36.43 -27.30
C ILE A 408 -3.59 -37.29 -28.55
N ALA A 409 -4.80 -37.21 -29.12
CA ALA A 409 -5.17 -37.96 -30.32
C ALA A 409 -4.32 -37.57 -31.56
N GLY A 410 -3.97 -36.29 -31.67
CA GLY A 410 -3.12 -35.74 -32.73
C GLY A 410 -1.61 -35.79 -32.43
N CYS A 411 -1.15 -36.67 -31.53
CA CYS A 411 0.27 -36.86 -31.20
C CYS A 411 1.05 -35.56 -30.89
N GLY A 412 0.41 -34.59 -30.24
CA GLY A 412 1.05 -33.33 -29.84
C GLY A 412 0.89 -32.16 -30.81
N ALA A 413 0.12 -32.31 -31.90
CA ALA A 413 -0.08 -31.26 -32.92
C ALA A 413 -0.61 -29.92 -32.36
N PHE A 414 -1.32 -29.95 -31.22
CA PHE A 414 -1.90 -28.76 -30.58
C PHE A 414 -1.20 -28.38 -29.28
N SER A 415 -0.03 -28.97 -28.99
CA SER A 415 0.62 -28.90 -27.69
C SER A 415 0.88 -27.46 -27.29
N ARG A 416 1.51 -26.68 -28.16
CA ARG A 416 1.78 -25.26 -27.94
C ARG A 416 0.51 -24.47 -27.58
N ARG A 417 -0.54 -24.59 -28.39
CA ARG A 417 -1.81 -23.87 -28.20
C ARG A 417 -2.50 -24.27 -26.90
N TYR A 418 -2.52 -25.57 -26.58
CA TYR A 418 -3.06 -26.07 -25.32
C TYR A 418 -2.30 -25.50 -24.12
N HIS A 419 -0.97 -25.57 -24.11
CA HIS A 419 -0.16 -25.08 -23.00
C HIS A 419 -0.31 -23.56 -22.80
N GLU A 420 -0.36 -22.79 -23.88
CA GLU A 420 -0.59 -21.34 -23.83
C GLU A 420 -1.95 -21.00 -23.23
N LEU A 421 -3.05 -21.61 -23.70
CA LEU A 421 -4.39 -21.36 -23.18
C LEU A 421 -4.56 -21.87 -21.75
N SER A 422 -4.00 -23.04 -21.44
CA SER A 422 -4.04 -23.63 -20.11
C SER A 422 -3.31 -22.76 -19.08
N ARG A 423 -2.18 -22.17 -19.46
CA ARG A 423 -1.45 -21.20 -18.63
C ARG A 423 -2.27 -19.93 -18.42
N LYS A 424 -2.88 -19.37 -19.48
CA LYS A 424 -3.75 -18.18 -19.37
C LYS A 424 -4.96 -18.44 -18.46
N TYR A 425 -5.62 -19.58 -18.63
CA TYR A 425 -6.75 -19.99 -17.78
C TYR A 425 -6.34 -20.09 -16.31
N ARG A 426 -5.27 -20.82 -16.00
CA ARG A 426 -4.76 -20.94 -14.61
C ARG A 426 -4.41 -19.57 -14.03
N TYR A 427 -3.78 -18.70 -14.81
CA TYR A 427 -3.43 -17.36 -14.37
C TYR A 427 -4.66 -16.52 -14.04
N VAL A 428 -5.67 -16.48 -14.91
CA VAL A 428 -6.92 -15.74 -14.67
C VAL A 428 -7.66 -16.28 -13.44
N MET A 429 -7.76 -17.60 -13.30
CA MET A 429 -8.39 -18.22 -12.13
C MET A 429 -7.63 -17.87 -10.84
N HIS A 430 -6.30 -17.95 -10.86
CA HIS A 430 -5.47 -17.60 -9.70
C HIS A 430 -5.65 -16.14 -9.28
N ILE A 431 -5.63 -15.20 -10.23
CA ILE A 431 -5.84 -13.78 -9.95
C ILE A 431 -7.26 -13.53 -9.41
N ALA A 432 -8.28 -14.14 -10.03
CA ALA A 432 -9.67 -14.00 -9.56
C ALA A 432 -9.83 -14.49 -8.12
N GLU A 433 -9.22 -15.63 -7.77
CA GLU A 433 -9.27 -16.18 -6.41
C GLU A 433 -8.45 -15.37 -5.40
N LEU A 434 -7.31 -14.82 -5.80
CA LEU A 434 -6.46 -14.00 -4.94
C LEU A 434 -7.13 -12.67 -4.57
N TYR A 435 -7.92 -12.10 -5.49
CA TYR A 435 -8.61 -10.82 -5.28
C TYR A 435 -10.08 -10.94 -4.85
N ALA A 436 -10.68 -12.13 -4.92
CA ALA A 436 -12.06 -12.37 -4.48
C ALA A 436 -12.34 -11.87 -3.05
N PRO A 437 -11.45 -12.08 -2.05
CA PRO A 437 -11.62 -11.54 -0.69
C PRO A 437 -11.88 -10.04 -0.63
N TYR A 438 -11.34 -9.28 -1.59
CA TYR A 438 -11.46 -7.82 -1.65
C TYR A 438 -12.64 -7.39 -2.53
N ALA A 439 -12.80 -8.01 -3.69
CA ALA A 439 -13.89 -7.69 -4.62
C ALA A 439 -15.28 -8.12 -4.11
N LEU A 440 -15.31 -9.02 -3.12
CA LEU A 440 -16.51 -9.52 -2.46
C LEU A 440 -16.54 -9.18 -0.96
N PHE A 441 -15.70 -8.26 -0.51
CA PHE A 441 -15.59 -7.87 0.89
C PHE A 441 -16.89 -7.22 1.37
N LYS A 442 -17.41 -7.66 2.52
CA LYS A 442 -18.63 -7.10 3.14
C LYS A 442 -18.37 -6.44 4.48
N GLY A 443 -17.10 -6.27 4.85
CA GLY A 443 -16.72 -5.49 6.02
C GLY A 443 -16.86 -4.00 5.76
N CYS A 444 -17.07 -3.26 6.83
CA CYS A 444 -17.05 -1.81 6.89
C CYS A 444 -16.12 -1.41 8.03
N PHE A 445 -15.11 -0.60 7.73
CA PHE A 445 -14.13 -0.21 8.73
C PHE A 445 -14.68 0.91 9.60
N ASP A 446 -14.78 0.66 10.90
CA ASP A 446 -15.03 1.72 11.87
C ASP A 446 -13.90 2.74 11.82
N ASP A 447 -14.23 4.02 11.86
CA ASP A 447 -13.26 5.11 11.82
C ASP A 447 -13.44 6.08 12.98
N THR A 448 -13.99 5.62 14.11
CA THR A 448 -14.30 6.44 15.29
C THR A 448 -13.09 7.21 15.84
N ASN A 449 -11.91 6.61 15.97
CA ASN A 449 -10.68 7.29 16.36
C ASN A 449 -10.24 8.28 15.29
N THR A 450 -10.32 7.90 14.01
CA THR A 450 -10.01 8.79 12.89
C THR A 450 -10.95 9.99 12.86
N GLU A 451 -12.21 9.81 13.21
CA GLU A 451 -13.17 10.89 13.33
C GLU A 451 -12.85 11.81 14.49
N ARG A 452 -12.47 11.27 15.65
CA ARG A 452 -11.99 12.09 16.76
C ARG A 452 -10.77 12.92 16.35
N LEU A 453 -9.86 12.34 15.55
CA LEU A 453 -8.70 13.05 15.01
C LEU A 453 -9.11 14.17 14.03
N ARG A 454 -10.15 13.96 13.22
CA ARG A 454 -10.70 15.02 12.35
C ARG A 454 -11.41 16.11 13.16
N ALA A 455 -12.18 15.73 14.17
CA ALA A 455 -12.98 16.65 14.97
C ALA A 455 -12.13 17.66 15.74
N VAL A 456 -10.89 17.31 16.10
CA VAL A 456 -9.95 18.24 16.72
C VAL A 456 -9.29 19.18 15.71
N MET A 457 -9.30 18.84 14.42
CA MET A 457 -8.71 19.69 13.38
C MET A 457 -9.61 20.88 13.06
N VAL A 458 -9.10 22.09 13.28
CA VAL A 458 -9.77 23.34 12.92
C VAL A 458 -9.10 23.93 11.69
N ASN A 459 -9.81 23.95 10.57
CA ASN A 459 -9.35 24.54 9.30
C ASN A 459 -10.01 25.89 9.07
N ASN A 460 -9.28 26.98 9.31
CA ASN A 460 -9.78 28.32 8.99
C ASN A 460 -9.38 28.74 7.57
N GLN A 461 -10.15 29.64 6.94
CA GLN A 461 -9.88 30.13 5.58
C GLN A 461 -8.47 30.74 5.44
N GLN A 462 -7.94 31.33 6.51
CA GLN A 462 -6.59 31.90 6.52
C GLN A 462 -5.48 30.85 6.41
N ASP A 463 -5.66 29.65 6.96
CA ASP A 463 -4.68 28.55 6.85
C ASP A 463 -4.67 27.96 5.44
N LYS A 464 -5.85 27.80 4.84
CA LYS A 464 -5.99 27.41 3.43
C LYS A 464 -5.30 28.40 2.50
N SER A 465 -5.41 29.70 2.79
CA SER A 465 -4.74 30.75 1.99
C SER A 465 -3.20 30.72 2.08
N ARG A 466 -2.65 30.08 3.13
CA ARG A 466 -1.21 29.85 3.32
C ARG A 466 -0.72 28.52 2.72
N GLY A 467 -1.61 27.75 2.08
CA GLY A 467 -1.30 26.42 1.54
C GLY A 467 -1.24 25.32 2.61
N TYR A 468 -1.77 25.57 3.81
CA TYR A 468 -1.85 24.59 4.89
C TYR A 468 -3.22 23.91 4.85
N ASP A 469 -3.36 22.93 3.96
CA ASP A 469 -4.54 22.06 3.93
C ASP A 469 -4.18 20.66 4.46
N PHE A 470 -4.88 20.26 5.53
CA PHE A 470 -4.81 18.92 6.10
C PHE A 470 -6.19 18.26 6.12
N GLY A 471 -7.02 18.51 5.10
CA GLY A 471 -8.29 17.82 4.91
C GLY A 471 -8.09 16.32 4.63
N PHE A 472 -8.81 15.47 5.35
CA PHE A 472 -8.87 14.02 5.12
C PHE A 472 -10.24 13.42 5.50
N ASP A 473 -11.32 14.20 5.39
CA ASP A 473 -12.68 13.67 5.53
C ASP A 473 -13.15 13.11 4.18
N PRO A 474 -13.39 11.79 4.05
CA PRO A 474 -13.86 11.21 2.80
C PRO A 474 -15.23 11.76 2.37
N LYS A 475 -16.04 12.35 3.26
CA LYS A 475 -17.31 13.01 2.91
C LYS A 475 -17.14 14.19 1.94
N SER A 476 -15.93 14.74 1.83
CA SER A 476 -15.63 15.79 0.86
C SER A 476 -15.51 15.30 -0.58
N ILE A 477 -15.52 13.98 -0.81
CA ILE A 477 -15.28 13.37 -2.11
C ILE A 477 -16.60 13.09 -2.81
N ASP A 478 -16.78 13.65 -4.01
CA ASP A 478 -17.72 13.12 -4.99
C ASP A 478 -17.01 11.98 -5.74
N TRP A 479 -17.41 10.74 -5.48
CA TRP A 479 -16.74 9.57 -6.07
C TRP A 479 -16.87 9.51 -7.58
N ASP A 480 -18.01 9.92 -8.16
CA ASP A 480 -18.20 9.90 -9.61
C ASP A 480 -17.27 10.92 -10.28
N ASP A 481 -17.24 12.15 -9.75
CA ASP A 481 -16.35 13.20 -10.26
C ASP A 481 -14.88 12.84 -10.06
N TYR A 482 -14.51 12.35 -8.86
CA TYR A 482 -13.15 11.93 -8.56
C TYR A 482 -12.66 10.83 -9.52
N PHE A 483 -13.45 9.77 -9.72
CA PHE A 483 -13.04 8.71 -10.64
C PHE A 483 -12.96 9.22 -12.07
N TYR A 484 -13.97 9.95 -12.54
CA TYR A 484 -14.06 10.38 -13.93
C TYR A 484 -13.02 11.45 -14.30
N ARG A 485 -12.79 12.45 -13.44
CA ARG A 485 -11.94 13.62 -13.75
C ARG A 485 -10.52 13.53 -13.21
N VAL A 486 -10.28 12.73 -12.17
CA VAL A 486 -8.99 12.74 -11.46
C VAL A 486 -8.31 11.37 -11.55
N HIS A 487 -8.93 10.33 -11.02
CA HIS A 487 -8.26 9.04 -10.86
C HIS A 487 -8.07 8.28 -12.18
N ILE A 488 -9.13 8.08 -12.97
CA ILE A 488 -9.00 7.35 -14.26
C ILE A 488 -8.05 8.08 -15.23
N PRO A 489 -8.13 9.41 -15.40
CA PRO A 489 -7.15 10.16 -16.17
C PRO A 489 -5.72 9.99 -15.65
N GLY A 490 -5.54 9.98 -14.32
CA GLY A 490 -4.26 9.69 -13.67
C GLY A 490 -3.72 8.31 -14.02
N VAL A 491 -4.56 7.27 -13.94
CA VAL A 491 -4.19 5.90 -14.35
C VAL A 491 -3.77 5.87 -15.82
N VAL A 492 -4.51 6.57 -16.70
CA VAL A 492 -4.16 6.63 -18.12
C VAL A 492 -2.82 7.34 -18.34
N LYS A 493 -2.60 8.49 -17.69
CA LYS A 493 -1.38 9.30 -17.82
C LYS A 493 -0.14 8.59 -17.29
N TYR A 494 -0.25 7.88 -16.16
CA TYR A 494 0.92 7.40 -15.42
C TYR A 494 1.18 5.89 -15.54
N LEU A 495 0.18 5.08 -15.94
CA LEU A 495 0.27 3.62 -15.89
C LEU A 495 -0.09 2.90 -17.20
N LEU A 496 -0.67 3.59 -18.18
CA LEU A 496 -1.10 2.93 -19.43
C LEU A 496 0.03 2.78 -20.46
N ASP A 497 1.02 3.66 -20.40
CA ASP A 497 2.16 3.76 -21.31
C ASP A 497 3.18 2.61 -21.16
#